data_AF-A0A9E1ZGK2-F1
#
_entry.id   AF-A0A9E1ZGK2-F1
#
_cell.length_a   1.000
_cell.length_b   1.000
_cell.length_c   1.000
_cell.angle_alpha   90.00
_cell.angle_beta   90.00
_cell.angle_gamma   90.00
#
_symmetry.space_group_name_H-M   'P 1'
#
loop_
_entity.id
_entity.type
_entity.pdbx_description
1 polymer ?
#
loop_
_entity_poly.entity_id
_entity_poly.type
_entity_poly.pdbx_seq_one_letter_code
_entity_poly.pdbx_strand_id
1 'polypeptide(L)'
;MSLDDSLMKFICRGILIATVLIVTGCETTRPQPVNPVARTVDVPLHVNSTDSLEPGNQITITFSGLSTIPIPYSCRIREDGTMSPPYLKEPVVAAGKTVGELELELEQKYVPDIYKTINVTIKTADRFFY
;
A
#
# COMPACT_ATOMS: atom_id res chain seq x y z
N MET A 1 19.14 1.88 -48.74
CA MET A 1 18.23 1.77 -47.58
C MET A 1 17.67 3.15 -47.23
N SER A 2 16.49 3.52 -47.74
CA SER A 2 15.86 4.82 -47.40
C SER A 2 14.32 4.77 -47.41
N LEU A 3 13.72 3.58 -47.47
CA LEU A 3 12.27 3.42 -47.51
C LEU A 3 11.69 2.99 -46.14
N ASP A 4 12.46 2.26 -45.32
CA ASP A 4 12.04 1.79 -43.99
C ASP A 4 11.97 2.91 -42.91
N ASP A 5 12.82 3.93 -42.97
CA ASP A 5 12.85 5.00 -41.95
C ASP A 5 11.60 5.90 -42.01
N SER A 6 11.06 6.09 -43.22
CA SER A 6 9.86 6.90 -43.40
C SER A 6 8.61 6.16 -42.93
N LEU A 7 8.55 4.83 -43.10
CA LEU A 7 7.42 3.99 -42.69
C LEU A 7 7.26 3.99 -41.16
N MET A 8 8.36 3.91 -40.42
CA MET A 8 8.36 3.92 -38.94
C MET A 8 7.89 5.26 -38.37
N LYS A 9 8.27 6.39 -38.99
CA LYS A 9 7.82 7.73 -38.57
C LYS A 9 6.32 7.95 -38.76
N PHE A 10 5.73 7.41 -39.82
CA PHE A 10 4.28 7.49 -40.04
C PHE A 10 3.50 6.61 -39.05
N ILE A 11 4.01 5.40 -38.74
CA ILE A 11 3.40 4.51 -37.74
C ILE A 11 3.49 5.14 -36.33
N CYS A 12 4.63 5.72 -35.96
CA CYS A 12 4.80 6.37 -34.66
C CYS A 12 3.96 7.65 -34.49
N ARG A 13 3.77 8.46 -35.55
CA ARG A 13 2.87 9.63 -35.49
C ARG A 13 1.39 9.25 -35.52
N GLY A 14 1.02 8.16 -36.19
CA GLY A 14 -0.36 7.65 -36.22
C GLY A 14 -0.81 7.06 -34.88
N ILE A 15 0.08 6.34 -34.20
CA ILE A 15 -0.18 5.74 -32.87
C ILE A 15 -0.30 6.83 -31.79
N LEU A 16 0.44 7.93 -31.90
CA LEU A 16 0.45 9.02 -30.90
C LEU A 16 -0.82 9.89 -30.92
N ILE A 17 -1.60 9.87 -32.02
CA ILE A 17 -2.84 10.65 -32.17
C ILE A 17 -4.08 9.83 -31.75
N ALA A 18 -4.00 8.49 -31.74
CA ALA A 18 -5.14 7.61 -31.47
C ALA A 18 -5.46 7.38 -29.98
N THR A 19 -4.58 7.76 -29.05
CA THR A 19 -4.79 7.52 -27.61
C THR A 19 -5.51 8.67 -26.87
N VAL A 20 -5.91 9.74 -27.57
CA VAL A 20 -6.50 10.94 -26.94
C VAL A 20 -8.05 10.92 -26.86
N LEU A 21 -8.73 9.84 -27.28
CA LEU A 21 -10.18 9.90 -27.53
C LEU A 21 -11.11 8.89 -26.82
N ILE A 22 -10.73 8.29 -25.67
CA ILE A 22 -11.72 7.55 -24.86
C ILE A 22 -11.54 7.81 -23.36
N VAL A 23 -11.82 9.04 -22.95
CA VAL A 23 -12.26 9.36 -21.58
C VAL A 23 -13.65 9.96 -21.70
N THR A 24 -14.67 9.17 -21.40
CA THR A 24 -15.94 9.57 -20.74
C THR A 24 -16.93 8.40 -20.81
N GLY A 25 -17.28 7.84 -19.65
CA GLY A 25 -18.35 6.86 -19.52
C GLY A 25 -18.60 6.55 -18.05
N CYS A 26 -19.60 7.22 -17.48
CA CYS A 26 -19.87 7.34 -16.04
C CYS A 26 -20.14 6.03 -15.30
N GLU A 27 -19.56 5.96 -14.11
CA GLU A 27 -20.01 5.17 -12.97
C GLU A 27 -21.51 5.42 -12.69
N THR A 28 -22.33 4.36 -12.71
CA THR A 28 -23.69 4.39 -12.16
C THR A 28 -23.65 3.75 -10.77
N THR A 29 -23.49 4.58 -9.75
CA THR A 29 -23.67 4.16 -8.35
C THR A 29 -25.16 3.96 -8.09
N ARG A 30 -25.56 2.71 -7.87
CA ARG A 30 -26.92 2.36 -7.44
C ARG A 30 -26.97 2.41 -5.91
N PRO A 31 -27.76 3.27 -5.27
CA PRO A 31 -27.91 3.24 -3.82
C PRO A 31 -28.71 1.99 -3.42
N GLN A 32 -28.08 1.09 -2.66
CA GLN A 32 -28.82 0.09 -1.89
C GLN A 32 -29.51 0.78 -0.71
N PRO A 33 -30.78 0.46 -0.41
CA PRO A 33 -31.43 0.90 0.81
C PRO A 33 -30.92 0.02 1.95
N VAL A 34 -30.01 0.56 2.78
CA VAL A 34 -29.61 -0.11 4.02
C VAL A 34 -30.41 0.47 5.19
N ASN A 35 -31.22 -0.42 5.76
CA ASN A 35 -31.97 -0.29 7.01
C ASN A 35 -31.15 0.39 8.12
N PRO A 36 -31.71 1.34 8.89
CA PRO A 36 -31.02 1.89 10.05
C PRO A 36 -31.15 0.90 11.23
N VAL A 37 -30.22 -0.05 11.31
CA VAL A 37 -29.92 -0.71 12.59
C VAL A 37 -28.64 -0.08 13.11
N ALA A 38 -28.82 0.79 14.10
CA ALA A 38 -27.74 1.34 14.90
C ALA A 38 -27.00 0.19 15.59
N ARG A 39 -25.82 -0.13 15.07
CA ARG A 39 -24.78 -0.81 15.81
C ARG A 39 -23.51 0.02 15.63
N THR A 40 -23.22 0.84 16.62
CA THR A 40 -21.91 1.46 16.86
C THR A 40 -20.89 0.34 17.03
N VAL A 41 -20.39 -0.18 15.91
CA VAL A 41 -19.07 -0.77 15.86
C VAL A 41 -18.19 0.40 15.46
N ASP A 42 -17.40 0.88 16.40
CA ASP A 42 -16.21 1.68 16.13
C ASP A 42 -15.33 0.82 15.20
N VAL A 43 -15.54 0.98 13.89
CA VAL A 43 -14.70 0.36 12.87
C VAL A 43 -13.52 1.31 12.77
N PRO A 44 -12.32 0.97 13.27
CA PRO A 44 -11.15 1.76 12.96
C PRO A 44 -11.06 1.74 11.43
N LEU A 45 -11.09 2.94 10.83
CA LEU A 45 -10.98 3.13 9.39
C LEU A 45 -9.74 2.36 8.94
N HIS A 46 -9.95 1.19 8.34
CA HIS A 46 -8.91 0.42 7.71
C HIS A 46 -8.46 1.23 6.50
N VAL A 47 -7.46 2.09 6.72
CA VAL A 47 -6.72 2.81 5.68
C VAL A 47 -6.43 1.86 4.53
N ASN A 48 -6.94 2.24 3.36
CA ASN A 48 -6.91 1.48 2.13
C ASN A 48 -5.56 0.81 1.91
N SER A 49 -5.58 -0.52 1.70
CA SER A 49 -4.42 -1.31 1.27
C SER A 49 -3.80 -0.82 -0.05
N THR A 50 -4.44 0.13 -0.73
CA THR A 50 -3.98 0.76 -1.97
C THR A 50 -3.23 2.08 -1.76
N ASP A 51 -3.32 2.70 -0.58
CA ASP A 51 -2.58 3.94 -0.30
C ASP A 51 -1.09 3.62 -0.09
N SER A 52 -0.24 4.39 -0.77
CA SER A 52 1.20 4.24 -0.63
C SER A 52 1.65 4.90 0.67
N LEU A 53 2.50 4.21 1.42
CA LEU A 53 3.10 4.76 2.62
C LEU A 53 4.04 5.90 2.26
N GLU A 54 3.92 7.01 2.98
CA GLU A 54 4.70 8.22 2.73
C GLU A 54 5.73 8.46 3.85
N PRO A 55 6.88 9.09 3.53
CA PRO A 55 7.78 9.61 4.55
C PRO A 55 7.03 10.47 5.58
N GLY A 56 7.31 10.25 6.86
CA GLY A 56 6.62 10.93 7.95
C GLY A 56 5.33 10.27 8.42
N ASN A 57 4.83 9.22 7.78
CA ASN A 57 3.68 8.48 8.30
C ASN A 57 4.03 7.76 9.60
N GLN A 58 3.13 7.83 10.57
CA GLN A 58 3.21 7.00 11.77
C GLN A 58 2.49 5.67 11.52
N ILE A 59 3.19 4.58 11.78
CA ILE A 59 2.70 3.22 11.62
C ILE A 59 2.91 2.42 12.90
N THR A 60 2.04 1.44 13.13
CA THR A 60 2.13 0.48 14.22
C THR A 60 2.16 -0.93 13.66
N ILE A 61 3.22 -1.66 14.00
CA ILE A 61 3.47 -3.04 13.59
C ILE A 61 3.01 -3.95 14.72
N THR A 62 2.16 -4.92 14.39
CA THR A 62 1.70 -5.96 15.32
C THR A 62 2.09 -7.32 14.78
N PHE A 63 2.59 -8.19 15.65
CA PHE A 63 2.96 -9.56 15.28
C PHE A 63 1.97 -10.53 15.91
N SER A 64 1.45 -11.46 15.11
CA SER A 64 0.48 -12.49 15.53
C SER A 64 1.01 -13.90 15.21
N GLY A 65 0.43 -14.93 15.83
CA GLY A 65 0.85 -16.33 15.64
C GLY A 65 1.95 -16.83 16.59
N LEU A 66 2.32 -16.03 17.59
CA LEU A 66 3.25 -16.40 18.65
C LEU A 66 2.49 -16.89 19.90
N SER A 67 3.09 -17.81 20.67
CA SER A 67 2.50 -18.29 21.94
C SER A 67 2.37 -17.21 23.01
N THR A 68 3.15 -16.14 22.88
CA THR A 68 3.06 -14.94 23.72
C THR A 68 2.75 -13.76 22.82
N ILE A 69 1.77 -12.94 23.20
CA ILE A 69 1.40 -11.74 22.44
C ILE A 69 2.52 -10.71 22.60
N PRO A 70 3.25 -10.35 21.53
CA PRO A 70 4.29 -9.35 21.60
C PRO A 70 3.69 -7.94 21.69
N ILE A 71 4.44 -7.02 22.28
CA ILE A 71 4.07 -5.61 22.39
C ILE A 71 4.06 -5.00 20.97
N PRO A 72 3.00 -4.29 20.55
CA PRO A 72 2.98 -3.59 19.27
C PRO A 72 4.11 -2.55 19.18
N TYR A 73 4.74 -2.46 18.02
CA TYR A 73 5.82 -1.51 17.78
C TYR A 73 5.35 -0.35 16.92
N SER A 74 5.29 0.84 17.49
CA SER A 74 4.94 2.07 16.76
C SER A 74 6.20 2.82 16.34
N CYS A 75 6.29 3.19 15.07
CA CYS A 75 7.38 4.01 14.54
C CYS A 75 6.90 4.98 13.47
N ARG A 76 7.73 5.96 13.14
CA ARG A 76 7.50 6.90 12.05
C ARG A 76 8.42 6.54 10.89
N ILE A 77 7.88 6.54 9.67
CA ILE A 77 8.69 6.42 8.45
C ILE A 77 9.57 7.66 8.37
N ARG A 78 10.89 7.45 8.23
CA ARG A 78 11.87 8.54 8.15
C ARG A 78 11.73 9.31 6.84
N GLU A 79 12.39 10.46 6.77
CA GLU A 79 12.43 11.30 5.55
C GLU A 79 13.11 10.59 4.37
N ASP A 80 14.06 9.69 4.64
CA ASP A 80 14.70 8.82 3.66
C ASP A 80 13.78 7.67 3.17
N GLY A 81 12.56 7.59 3.70
CA GLY A 81 11.57 6.57 3.38
C GLY A 81 11.78 5.22 4.07
N THR A 82 12.71 5.13 5.02
CA THR A 82 13.01 3.89 5.74
C THR A 82 12.36 3.85 7.12
N MET A 83 12.27 2.65 7.68
CA MET A 83 11.97 2.42 9.09
C MET A 83 12.85 1.31 9.66
N SER A 84 12.98 1.27 10.99
CA SER A 84 13.75 0.24 11.69
C SER A 84 12.82 -0.55 12.60
N PRO A 85 12.25 -1.66 12.11
CA PRO A 85 11.42 -2.54 12.91
C PRO A 85 12.31 -3.38 13.87
N PRO A 86 11.77 -3.89 14.99
CA PRO A 86 12.56 -4.55 16.03
C PRO A 86 13.19 -5.86 15.52
N TYR A 87 14.32 -6.27 16.10
CA TYR A 87 15.04 -7.52 15.79
C TYR A 87 15.68 -7.60 14.39
N LEU A 88 15.33 -6.73 13.45
CA LEU A 88 16.05 -6.58 12.19
C LEU A 88 17.30 -5.73 12.39
N LYS A 89 18.43 -6.18 11.82
CA LYS A 89 19.70 -5.43 11.86
C LYS A 89 19.70 -4.24 10.90
N GLU A 90 18.96 -4.36 9.80
CA GLU A 90 18.95 -3.40 8.71
C GLU A 90 17.61 -2.67 8.63
N PRO A 91 17.62 -1.37 8.26
CA PRO A 91 16.40 -0.65 7.99
C PRO A 91 15.65 -1.22 6.78
N VAL A 92 14.33 -1.05 6.77
CA VAL A 92 13.42 -1.51 5.73
C VAL A 92 12.83 -0.29 5.03
N VAL A 93 12.82 -0.29 3.70
CA VAL A 93 12.18 0.76 2.91
C VAL A 93 10.67 0.59 3.01
N ALA A 94 9.97 1.62 3.49
CA ALA A 94 8.52 1.62 3.61
C ALA A 94 7.87 2.62 2.63
N ALA A 95 8.55 3.73 2.33
CA ALA A 95 8.01 4.75 1.44
C ALA A 95 7.75 4.21 0.02
N GLY A 96 6.61 4.60 -0.54
CA GLY A 96 6.16 4.18 -1.87
C GLY A 96 5.61 2.74 -1.93
N LYS A 97 5.65 1.98 -0.83
CA LYS A 97 5.01 0.67 -0.74
C LYS A 97 3.61 0.81 -0.19
N THR A 98 2.73 -0.07 -0.63
CA THR A 98 1.45 -0.29 0.03
C THR A 98 1.65 -0.96 1.39
N VAL A 99 0.61 -0.86 2.24
CA VAL A 99 0.59 -1.56 3.53
C VAL A 99 0.82 -3.06 3.35
N GLY A 100 0.14 -3.69 2.39
CA GLY A 100 0.23 -5.13 2.16
C GLY A 100 1.61 -5.59 1.65
N GLU A 101 2.25 -4.81 0.77
CA GLU A 101 3.61 -5.11 0.32
C GLU A 101 4.61 -5.04 1.48
N LEU A 102 4.45 -4.06 2.36
CA LEU A 102 5.32 -3.91 3.52
C LEU A 102 5.10 -5.02 4.56
N GLU A 103 3.85 -5.43 4.80
CA GLU A 103 3.52 -6.58 5.65
C GLU A 103 4.19 -7.87 5.13
N LEU A 104 4.06 -8.14 3.83
CA LEU A 104 4.65 -9.30 3.19
C LEU A 104 6.18 -9.28 3.28
N GLU A 105 6.81 -8.13 3.02
CA GLU A 105 8.27 -8.01 3.10
C GLU A 105 8.77 -8.22 4.53
N LEU A 106 8.08 -7.66 5.53
CA LEU A 106 8.45 -7.88 6.91
C LEU A 106 8.31 -9.35 7.26
N GLU A 107 7.21 -10.01 6.91
CA GLU A 107 7.03 -11.44 7.16
C GLU A 107 8.19 -12.27 6.58
N GLN A 108 8.59 -11.99 5.34
CA GLN A 108 9.73 -12.64 4.68
C GLN A 108 11.08 -12.35 5.36
N LYS A 109 11.29 -11.14 5.92
CA LYS A 109 12.51 -10.82 6.65
C LYS A 109 12.56 -11.42 8.05
N TYR A 110 11.40 -11.66 8.66
CA TYR A 110 11.31 -12.27 9.99
C TYR A 110 11.29 -13.79 9.94
N VAL A 111 10.78 -14.40 8.87
CA VAL A 111 10.63 -15.85 8.72
C VAL A 111 11.57 -16.37 7.63
N PRO A 112 12.38 -17.41 7.88
CA PRO A 112 12.50 -18.19 9.11
C PRO A 112 13.57 -17.69 10.09
N ASP A 113 14.31 -16.63 9.76
CA ASP A 113 15.53 -16.22 10.47
C ASP A 113 15.31 -15.81 11.93
N ILE A 114 14.18 -15.19 12.25
CA ILE A 114 13.87 -14.68 13.61
C ILE A 114 12.74 -15.50 14.24
N TYR A 115 11.71 -15.82 13.47
CA TYR A 115 10.56 -16.60 13.92
C TYR A 115 10.26 -17.76 12.96
N LYS A 116 9.69 -18.85 13.48
CA LYS A 116 9.29 -20.02 12.66
C LYS A 116 8.09 -19.73 11.76
N THR A 117 7.09 -19.03 12.29
CA THR A 117 5.85 -18.68 11.59
C THR A 117 5.23 -17.51 12.34
N ILE A 118 4.97 -16.40 11.65
CA ILE A 118 4.29 -15.22 12.21
C ILE A 118 3.41 -14.60 11.13
N ASN A 119 2.47 -13.77 11.56
CA ASN A 119 1.77 -12.82 10.69
C ASN A 119 2.12 -11.41 11.14
N VAL A 120 2.45 -10.55 10.19
CA VAL A 120 2.72 -9.14 10.44
C VAL A 120 1.52 -8.31 10.00
N THR A 121 1.08 -7.40 10.85
CA THR A 121 0.00 -6.45 10.51
C THR A 121 0.46 -5.03 10.77
N ILE A 122 0.22 -4.14 9.82
CA ILE A 122 0.60 -2.74 9.88
C ILE A 122 -0.67 -1.88 9.92
N LYS A 123 -0.73 -0.97 10.89
CA LYS A 123 -1.77 0.05 10.99
C LYS A 123 -1.15 1.42 10.85
N THR A 124 -1.64 2.25 9.93
CA THR A 124 -1.24 3.66 9.90
C THR A 124 -2.08 4.45 10.91
N ALA A 125 -1.56 5.58 11.38
CA ALA A 125 -2.35 6.51 12.18
C ALA A 125 -3.51 7.10 11.36
N ASP A 126 -4.64 7.38 12.02
CA ASP A 126 -5.78 8.07 11.42
C ASP A 126 -5.36 9.45 10.90
N ARG A 127 -5.63 9.70 9.62
CA ARG A 127 -5.50 11.01 8.99
C ARG A 127 -6.86 11.70 9.07
N PHE A 128 -7.00 12.72 9.91
CA PHE A 128 -8.20 13.56 9.94
C PHE A 128 -8.08 14.67 8.88
N PHE A 129 -9.08 14.77 7.99
CA PHE A 129 -9.23 15.90 7.06
C PHE A 129 -10.25 16.89 7.66
N TYR A 130 -9.91 18.18 7.72
CA TYR A 130 -10.76 19.27 8.24
C TYR A 130 -11.24 20.19 7.12
#